data_AF-A0AAU3I5R7-F1
#
_entry.id   AF-A0AAU3I5R7-F1
#
_cell.length_a   1.000
_cell.length_b   1.000
_cell.length_c   1.000
_cell.angle_alpha   90.00
_cell.angle_beta   90.00
_cell.angle_gamma   90.00
#
_symmetry.space_group_name_H-M   'P 1'
#
loop_
_entity.id
_entity.type
_entity.pdbx_description
1 polymer ?
#
loop_
_entity_poly.entity_id
_entity_poly.type
_entity_poly.pdbx_seq_one_letter_code
_entity_poly.pdbx_strand_id
1 'polypeptide(L)'
;MGIFSRKNKDDDPFDGLNTEEDDLRVDIFTPQMLTKRMAWDIVPCTEVEALLPLMGLTPDSKDVSDMEHSASHARIDALAPLKEMLALLIPIVSGITASAMLVNSGKSVDEETAAILQRHHSVVVRAGVVAVLANLLDMGIISYADGVQFGDQFLG
;
A
#
# COMPACT_ATOMS: atom_id res chain seq x y z
N MET A 1 -36.46 -43.35 -50.72
CA MET A 1 -36.44 -43.27 -49.25
C MET A 1 -35.10 -43.82 -48.77
N GLY A 2 -34.15 -43.12 -48.16
CA GLY A 2 -33.86 -41.70 -47.84
C GLY A 2 -32.32 -41.64 -47.59
N ILE A 3 -31.55 -40.86 -48.34
CA ILE A 3 -30.93 -39.55 -48.05
C ILE A 3 -30.52 -39.22 -46.59
N PHE A 4 -29.26 -38.76 -46.46
CA PHE A 4 -28.58 -38.01 -45.37
C PHE A 4 -28.04 -38.84 -44.18
N SER A 5 -26.85 -38.61 -43.60
CA SER A 5 -25.83 -37.57 -43.74
C SER A 5 -24.47 -38.09 -43.23
N ARG A 6 -23.37 -37.62 -43.82
CA ARG A 6 -21.99 -37.81 -43.33
C ARG A 6 -21.85 -37.18 -41.94
N LYS A 7 -21.24 -37.89 -40.99
CA LYS A 7 -20.52 -37.25 -39.89
C LYS A 7 -19.04 -37.30 -40.21
N ASN A 8 -18.52 -36.17 -40.65
CA ASN A 8 -17.09 -35.87 -40.55
C ASN A 8 -16.72 -36.00 -39.08
N LYS A 9 -15.66 -36.75 -38.84
CA LYS A 9 -14.93 -36.74 -37.58
C LYS A 9 -14.07 -35.48 -37.67
N ASP A 10 -14.64 -34.36 -37.23
CA ASP A 10 -13.90 -33.11 -37.16
C ASP A 10 -12.83 -33.30 -36.09
N ASP A 11 -11.58 -33.13 -36.54
CA ASP A 11 -10.42 -32.88 -35.72
C ASP A 11 -10.73 -31.70 -34.80
N ASP A 12 -10.84 -31.94 -33.50
CA ASP A 12 -10.97 -30.89 -32.50
C ASP A 12 -9.54 -30.40 -32.20
N PRO A 13 -9.14 -29.18 -32.60
CA PRO A 13 -7.76 -28.69 -32.42
C PRO A 13 -7.50 -28.20 -30.98
N PHE A 14 -8.39 -28.50 -30.04
CA PHE A 14 -8.37 -27.97 -28.67
C PHE A 14 -8.09 -29.02 -27.60
N ASP A 15 -7.86 -30.29 -27.96
CA ASP A 15 -7.60 -31.39 -27.00
C ASP A 15 -6.13 -31.45 -26.53
N GLY A 16 -5.38 -30.34 -26.67
CA GLY A 16 -3.95 -30.23 -26.39
C GLY A 16 -3.54 -29.07 -25.47
N LEU A 17 -4.49 -28.38 -24.82
CA LEU A 17 -4.20 -27.23 -23.95
C LEU A 17 -4.32 -27.53 -22.44
N ASN A 18 -4.21 -28.81 -22.05
CA ASN A 18 -3.92 -29.18 -20.66
C ASN A 18 -2.41 -29.40 -20.45
N THR A 19 -1.60 -28.49 -20.98
CA THR A 19 -0.21 -28.34 -20.52
C THR A 19 -0.25 -27.45 -19.29
N GLU A 20 -0.23 -28.08 -18.12
CA GLU A 20 0.39 -27.57 -16.89
C GLU A 20 0.46 -26.03 -16.80
N GLU A 21 -0.67 -25.37 -16.55
CA GLU A 21 -0.67 -24.01 -15.98
C GLU A 21 -0.26 -24.13 -14.50
N ASP A 22 1.00 -24.50 -14.28
CA ASP A 22 1.73 -24.37 -13.02
C ASP A 22 2.48 -23.02 -12.96
N ASP A 23 2.16 -22.10 -13.87
CA ASP A 23 2.78 -20.78 -13.97
C ASP A 23 1.75 -19.68 -13.65
N LEU A 24 2.08 -18.89 -12.63
CA LEU A 24 1.41 -17.68 -12.14
C LEU A 24 0.31 -17.86 -11.09
N ARG A 25 0.69 -18.44 -9.94
CA ARG A 25 0.21 -17.89 -8.66
C ARG A 25 0.75 -16.47 -8.47
N VAL A 26 0.19 -15.52 -9.20
CA VAL A 26 0.13 -14.15 -8.69
C VAL A 26 -0.86 -14.26 -7.53
N ASP A 27 -0.40 -14.13 -6.29
CA ASP A 27 -1.30 -13.87 -5.17
C ASP A 27 -1.99 -12.54 -5.48
N ILE A 28 -3.13 -12.59 -6.18
CA ILE A 28 -3.91 -11.41 -6.53
C ILE A 28 -4.52 -10.94 -5.22
N PHE A 29 -3.80 -10.07 -4.51
CA PHE A 29 -4.37 -9.35 -3.39
C PHE A 29 -5.60 -8.62 -3.91
N THR A 30 -6.78 -9.00 -3.42
CA THR A 30 -8.00 -8.27 -3.76
C THR A 30 -7.86 -6.83 -3.27
N PRO A 31 -8.45 -5.84 -3.96
CA PRO A 31 -8.43 -4.45 -3.50
C PRO A 31 -8.87 -4.31 -2.03
N GLN A 32 -9.80 -5.14 -1.57
CA GLN A 32 -10.28 -5.17 -0.19
C GLN A 32 -9.21 -5.66 0.79
N MET A 33 -8.43 -6.69 0.43
CA MET A 33 -7.31 -7.17 1.25
C MET A 33 -6.22 -6.11 1.35
N LEU A 34 -5.86 -5.46 0.23
CA LEU A 34 -4.89 -4.36 0.25
C LEU A 34 -5.40 -3.17 1.07
N THR A 35 -6.69 -2.85 0.98
CA THR A 35 -7.30 -1.76 1.76
C THR A 35 -7.25 -2.07 3.25
N LYS A 36 -7.54 -3.32 3.65
CA LYS A 36 -7.47 -3.73 5.06
C LYS A 36 -6.05 -3.73 5.59
N ARG A 37 -5.11 -4.25 4.79
CA ARG A 37 -3.68 -4.21 5.10
C ARG A 37 -3.18 -2.79 5.28
N MET A 38 -3.54 -1.88 4.37
CA MET A 38 -3.22 -0.46 4.49
C MET A 38 -3.86 0.20 5.72
N ALA A 39 -5.06 -0.21 6.13
CA ALA A 39 -5.68 0.33 7.33
C ALA A 39 -4.80 0.08 8.57
N TRP A 40 -4.26 -1.15 8.71
CA TRP A 40 -3.31 -1.51 9.77
C TRP A 40 -1.99 -0.73 9.74
N ASP A 41 -1.58 -0.22 8.58
CA ASP A 41 -0.31 0.49 8.42
C ASP A 41 -0.47 2.02 8.60
N ILE A 42 -1.70 2.55 8.46
CA ILE A 42 -1.99 4.00 8.50
C ILE A 42 -2.55 4.46 9.84
N VAL A 43 -3.40 3.65 10.48
CA VAL A 43 -4.13 4.07 11.67
C VAL A 43 -3.46 3.55 12.96
N PRO A 44 -3.72 4.17 14.13
CA PRO A 44 -3.19 3.68 15.39
C PRO A 44 -3.62 2.23 15.68
N CYS A 45 -2.68 1.39 16.13
CA CYS A 45 -2.95 -0.04 16.41
C CYS A 45 -4.08 -0.25 17.43
N THR A 46 -4.27 0.69 18.37
CA THR A 46 -5.34 0.64 19.38
C THR A 46 -6.72 1.00 18.82
N GLU A 47 -6.80 1.58 17.63
CA GLU A 47 -8.02 2.13 17.04
C GLU A 47 -8.43 1.41 15.76
N VAL A 48 -7.51 0.69 15.10
CA VAL A 48 -7.75 0.05 13.80
C VAL A 48 -9.02 -0.79 13.74
N GLU A 49 -9.26 -1.67 14.71
CA GLU A 49 -10.46 -2.52 14.73
C GLU A 49 -11.75 -1.71 14.78
N ALA A 50 -11.75 -0.57 15.48
CA ALA A 50 -12.90 0.33 15.56
C ALA A 50 -13.07 1.17 14.29
N LEU A 51 -11.99 1.43 13.56
CA LEU A 51 -11.99 2.23 12.33
C LEU A 51 -12.30 1.40 11.08
N LEU A 52 -12.00 0.09 11.06
CA LEU A 52 -12.29 -0.80 9.92
C LEU A 52 -13.76 -0.71 9.44
N PRO A 53 -14.79 -0.76 10.31
CA PRO A 53 -16.17 -0.62 9.87
C PRO A 53 -16.47 0.74 9.23
N LEU A 54 -15.84 1.83 9.71
CA LEU A 54 -16.00 3.17 9.16
C LEU A 54 -15.41 3.28 7.74
N MET A 55 -14.44 2.42 7.41
CA MET A 55 -13.85 2.28 6.07
C MET A 55 -14.64 1.32 5.17
N GLY A 56 -15.78 0.79 5.65
CA GLY A 56 -16.58 -0.22 4.92
C GLY A 56 -15.96 -1.61 4.93
N LEU A 57 -15.02 -1.87 5.85
CA LEU A 57 -14.34 -3.15 5.99
C LEU A 57 -14.93 -3.96 7.14
N THR A 58 -15.00 -5.28 6.97
CA THR A 58 -15.36 -6.20 8.05
C THR A 58 -14.15 -6.42 8.96
N PRO A 59 -14.29 -6.23 10.29
CA PRO A 59 -13.24 -6.59 11.25
C PRO A 59 -12.87 -8.06 11.14
N ASP A 60 -11.60 -8.34 11.38
CA ASP A 60 -11.10 -9.72 11.37
C ASP A 60 -11.47 -10.46 12.67
N SER A 61 -11.30 -11.79 12.66
CA SER A 61 -11.27 -12.54 13.91
C SER A 61 -10.05 -12.11 14.73
N LYS A 62 -10.10 -12.34 16.04
CA LYS A 62 -9.00 -11.97 16.95
C LYS A 62 -7.64 -12.51 16.49
N ASP A 63 -7.57 -13.78 16.10
CA ASP A 63 -6.32 -14.42 15.68
C ASP A 63 -5.74 -13.77 14.42
N VAL A 64 -6.60 -13.40 13.47
CA VAL A 64 -6.18 -12.71 12.24
C VAL A 64 -5.78 -11.26 12.53
N SER A 65 -6.49 -10.58 13.44
CA SER A 65 -6.13 -9.24 13.91
C SER A 65 -4.75 -9.21 14.56
N ASP A 66 -4.46 -10.16 15.46
CA ASP A 66 -3.15 -10.28 16.12
C ASP A 66 -2.02 -10.57 15.10
N MET A 67 -2.32 -11.36 14.06
CA MET A 67 -1.42 -11.62 12.94
C MET A 67 -1.16 -10.34 12.10
N GLU A 68 -2.22 -9.63 11.69
CA GLU A 68 -2.11 -8.41 10.89
C GLU A 68 -1.39 -7.28 11.65
N HIS A 69 -1.62 -7.16 12.95
CA HIS A 69 -0.89 -6.25 13.81
C HIS A 69 0.63 -6.51 13.75
N SER A 70 1.02 -7.78 13.91
CA SER A 70 2.43 -8.19 13.85
C SER A 70 3.02 -7.97 12.46
N ALA A 71 2.25 -8.26 11.40
CA ALA A 71 2.67 -8.09 10.02
C ALA A 71 2.82 -6.61 9.62
N SER A 72 2.00 -5.71 10.21
CA SER A 72 2.11 -4.26 10.03
C SER A 72 3.43 -3.73 10.59
N HIS A 73 3.80 -4.10 11.82
CA HIS A 73 5.09 -3.71 12.41
C HIS A 73 6.26 -4.21 11.57
N ALA A 74 6.26 -5.49 11.18
CA ALA A 74 7.33 -6.05 10.36
C ALA A 74 7.52 -5.31 9.03
N ARG A 75 6.42 -4.96 8.36
CA ARG A 75 6.42 -4.15 7.13
C ARG A 75 7.00 -2.76 7.34
N ILE A 76 6.55 -2.06 8.37
CA ILE A 76 6.98 -0.68 8.65
C ILE A 76 8.45 -0.66 9.06
N ASP A 77 8.88 -1.62 9.90
CA ASP A 77 10.26 -1.75 10.36
C ASP A 77 11.23 -2.04 9.23
N ALA A 78 10.78 -2.73 8.17
CA ALA A 78 11.59 -2.94 6.97
C ALA A 78 12.08 -1.61 6.37
N LEU A 79 11.30 -0.52 6.50
CA LEU A 79 11.68 0.82 6.03
C LEU A 79 12.73 1.53 6.89
N ALA A 80 13.25 0.92 7.96
CA ALA A 80 14.28 1.52 8.80
C ALA A 80 15.47 2.14 8.03
N PRO A 81 16.00 1.53 6.94
CA PRO A 81 17.07 2.11 6.15
C PRO A 81 16.73 3.46 5.50
N LEU A 82 15.44 3.77 5.31
CA LEU A 82 14.98 5.03 4.69
C LEU A 82 14.59 6.10 5.71
N LYS A 83 14.68 5.80 7.01
CA LYS A 83 14.14 6.66 8.08
C LYS A 83 14.65 8.10 8.00
N GLU A 84 15.94 8.29 7.79
CA GLU A 84 16.54 9.64 7.72
C GLU A 84 16.08 10.41 6.48
N MET A 85 16.00 9.74 5.33
CA MET A 85 15.51 10.35 4.10
C MET A 85 14.03 10.73 4.22
N LEU A 86 13.21 9.84 4.78
CA LEU A 86 11.80 10.12 5.05
C LEU A 86 11.63 11.28 6.03
N ALA A 87 12.48 11.37 7.06
CA ALA A 87 12.48 12.48 8.00
C ALA A 87 12.78 13.83 7.34
N LEU A 88 13.61 13.85 6.28
CA LEU A 88 13.91 15.05 5.50
C LEU A 88 12.80 15.41 4.50
N LEU A 89 12.25 14.42 3.78
CA LEU A 89 11.32 14.66 2.67
C LEU A 89 9.87 14.93 3.13
N ILE A 90 9.41 14.23 4.16
CA ILE A 90 8.02 14.35 4.63
C ILE A 90 7.66 15.80 5.01
N PRO A 91 8.47 16.56 5.78
CA PRO A 91 8.14 17.94 6.13
C PRO A 91 8.00 18.85 4.92
N ILE A 92 8.83 18.65 3.89
CA ILE A 92 8.80 19.44 2.64
C ILE A 92 7.48 19.20 1.91
N VAL A 93 7.13 17.94 1.65
CA VAL A 93 5.87 17.55 0.99
C VAL A 93 4.67 18.09 1.78
N SER A 94 4.70 17.94 3.10
CA SER A 94 3.62 18.39 3.99
C SER A 94 3.46 19.90 4.00
N GLY A 95 4.56 20.66 3.95
CA GLY A 95 4.54 22.12 3.86
C GLY A 95 3.93 22.61 2.55
N ILE A 96 4.28 21.98 1.43
CA ILE A 96 3.72 22.30 0.11
C ILE A 96 2.21 22.03 0.08
N THR A 97 1.77 20.85 0.53
CA THR A 97 0.35 20.48 0.49
C THR A 97 -0.49 21.33 1.44
N ALA A 98 -0.02 21.60 2.66
CA ALA A 98 -0.72 22.47 3.60
C ALA A 98 -0.85 23.91 3.06
N SER A 99 0.23 24.44 2.47
CA SER A 99 0.22 25.78 1.85
C SER A 99 -0.76 25.85 0.68
N ALA A 100 -0.76 24.84 -0.21
CA ALA A 100 -1.69 24.77 -1.33
C ALA A 100 -3.15 24.74 -0.87
N MET A 101 -3.45 23.99 0.20
CA MET A 101 -4.80 23.95 0.78
C MET A 101 -5.23 25.30 1.37
N LEU A 102 -4.34 25.99 2.07
CA LEU A 102 -4.63 27.32 2.61
C LEU A 102 -4.91 28.32 1.50
N VAL A 103 -4.07 28.37 0.47
CA VAL A 103 -4.26 29.23 -0.71
C VAL A 103 -5.60 28.94 -1.39
N ASN A 104 -5.91 27.66 -1.63
CA ASN A 104 -7.16 27.26 -2.28
C ASN A 104 -8.41 27.57 -1.41
N SER A 105 -8.27 27.54 -0.08
CA SER A 105 -9.38 27.86 0.82
C SER A 105 -9.77 29.34 0.80
N GLY A 106 -8.90 30.21 0.30
CA GLY A 106 -9.08 31.67 0.31
C GLY A 106 -9.11 32.30 1.71
N LYS A 107 -8.80 31.52 2.77
CA LYS A 107 -8.79 31.98 4.15
C LYS A 107 -7.37 32.38 4.55
N SER A 108 -7.22 33.59 5.09
CA SER A 108 -6.02 33.93 5.85
C SER A 108 -6.13 33.31 7.24
N VAL A 109 -5.13 32.54 7.63
CA VAL A 109 -4.97 32.02 8.98
C VAL A 109 -3.77 32.70 9.63
N ASP A 110 -3.77 32.82 10.96
CA ASP A 110 -2.58 33.24 11.68
C ASP A 110 -1.46 32.17 11.60
N GLU A 111 -0.25 32.58 11.98
CA GLU A 111 0.95 31.73 11.89
C GLU A 111 0.84 30.48 12.78
N GLU A 112 0.21 30.60 13.95
CA GLU A 112 0.02 29.47 14.87
C GLU A 112 -0.91 28.41 14.26
N THR A 113 -2.04 28.83 13.70
CA THR A 113 -3.00 27.95 13.02
C THR A 113 -2.37 27.30 11.80
N ALA A 114 -1.57 28.05 11.02
CA ALA A 114 -0.83 27.50 9.89
C ALA A 114 0.16 26.41 10.33
N ALA A 115 0.91 26.65 11.41
CA ALA A 115 1.86 25.69 11.95
C ALA A 115 1.16 24.41 12.47
N ILE A 116 0.01 24.55 13.14
CA ILE A 116 -0.80 23.42 13.59
C ILE A 116 -1.31 22.60 12.40
N LEU A 117 -1.86 23.26 11.37
CA LEU A 117 -2.33 22.59 10.16
C LEU A 117 -1.22 21.82 9.46
N GLN A 118 -0.03 22.43 9.33
CA GLN A 118 1.14 21.80 8.74
C GLN A 118 1.57 20.57 9.55
N ARG A 119 1.56 20.65 10.88
CA ARG A 119 1.90 19.52 11.76
C ARG A 119 0.91 18.36 11.61
N HIS A 120 -0.39 18.64 11.62
CA HIS A 120 -1.41 17.60 11.41
C HIS A 120 -1.30 16.98 10.02
N HIS A 121 -1.10 17.79 8.98
CA HIS A 121 -0.85 17.28 7.64
C HIS A 121 0.39 16.42 7.55
N SER A 122 1.46 16.79 8.27
CA SER A 122 2.69 16.00 8.28
C SER A 122 2.49 14.62 8.86
N VAL A 123 1.62 14.45 9.86
CA VAL A 123 1.26 13.13 10.39
C VAL A 123 0.52 12.30 9.33
N VAL A 124 -0.46 12.88 8.64
CA VAL A 124 -1.23 12.18 7.60
C VAL A 124 -0.35 11.77 6.41
N VAL A 125 0.46 12.70 5.92
CA VAL A 125 1.42 12.45 4.82
C VAL A 125 2.42 11.38 5.23
N ARG A 126 2.98 11.46 6.44
CA ARG A 126 3.90 10.45 6.97
C ARG A 126 3.25 9.07 6.98
N ALA A 127 2.07 8.94 7.59
CA ALA A 127 1.38 7.66 7.70
C ALA A 127 1.11 7.06 6.32
N GLY A 128 0.58 7.87 5.38
CA GLY A 128 0.31 7.43 4.01
C GLY A 128 1.57 7.01 3.25
N VAL A 129 2.63 7.83 3.27
CA VAL A 129 3.88 7.53 2.55
C VAL A 129 4.56 6.27 3.12
N VAL A 130 4.64 6.17 4.45
CA VAL A 130 5.24 5.00 5.13
C VAL A 130 4.45 3.74 4.78
N ALA A 131 3.13 3.76 4.92
CA ALA A 131 2.29 2.60 4.59
C ALA A 131 2.42 2.18 3.13
N VAL A 132 2.37 3.12 2.18
CA VAL A 132 2.51 2.82 0.75
C VAL A 132 3.88 2.20 0.46
N LEU A 133 4.97 2.82 0.93
CA LEU A 133 6.31 2.29 0.69
C LEU A 133 6.52 0.92 1.32
N ALA A 134 5.99 0.69 2.53
CA ALA A 134 6.10 -0.59 3.23
C ALA A 134 5.40 -1.71 2.45
N ASN A 135 4.19 -1.44 1.94
CA ASN A 135 3.47 -2.40 1.11
C ASN A 135 4.16 -2.65 -0.23
N LEU A 136 4.66 -1.62 -0.91
CA LEU A 136 5.38 -1.79 -2.17
C LEU A 136 6.67 -2.62 -2.00
N LEU A 137 7.38 -2.42 -0.88
CA LEU A 137 8.58 -3.17 -0.55
C LEU A 137 8.26 -4.64 -0.24
N ASP A 138 7.25 -4.88 0.60
CA ASP A 138 6.81 -6.22 0.96
C ASP A 138 6.32 -7.03 -0.25
N MET A 139 5.61 -6.38 -1.16
CA MET A 139 5.17 -6.97 -2.43
C MET A 139 6.32 -7.19 -3.44
N GLY A 140 7.55 -6.78 -3.11
CA GLY A 140 8.72 -6.89 -4.00
C GLY A 140 8.65 -5.98 -5.24
N ILE A 141 7.75 -4.99 -5.26
CA ILE A 141 7.60 -4.04 -6.36
C ILE A 141 8.75 -3.03 -6.36
N ILE A 142 9.18 -2.62 -5.16
CA ILE A 142 10.39 -1.84 -4.96
C ILE A 142 11.39 -2.65 -4.16
N SER A 143 12.68 -2.37 -4.35
CA SER A 143 13.75 -2.94 -3.54
C SER A 143 14.74 -1.84 -3.17
N TYR A 144 15.53 -2.10 -2.13
CA TYR A 144 16.76 -1.37 -1.94
C TYR A 144 17.68 -1.78 -3.08
N ALA A 145 17.92 -0.89 -4.06
CA ALA A 145 18.95 -1.16 -5.05
C ALA A 145 20.26 -1.52 -4.31
N ASP A 146 20.94 -2.58 -4.75
CA ASP A 146 22.23 -2.96 -4.19
C ASP A 146 23.15 -1.73 -4.18
N GLY A 147 23.47 -1.21 -3.00
CA GLY A 147 24.32 -0.02 -2.85
C GLY A 147 23.62 1.28 -2.46
N VAL A 148 22.37 1.25 -1.97
CA VAL A 148 21.80 2.40 -1.25
C VAL A 148 22.54 2.60 0.10
N GLN A 149 23.75 3.15 0.03
CA GLN A 149 24.47 3.72 1.18
C GLN A 149 24.07 5.19 1.32
N PHE A 150 23.02 5.46 2.08
CA PHE A 150 22.78 6.82 2.57
C PHE A 150 23.37 6.91 3.98
N GLY A 151 24.52 7.58 4.14
CA GLY A 151 24.86 8.08 5.47
C GLY A 151 26.30 8.41 5.85
N ASP A 152 27.35 7.90 5.17
CA ASP A 152 28.73 8.16 5.66
C ASP A 152 29.67 8.84 4.64
N GLN A 153 29.32 8.92 3.35
CA GLN A 153 30.23 9.46 2.32
C GLN A 153 30.07 10.97 2.06
N PHE A 154 29.13 11.65 2.72
CA PHE A 154 28.89 13.09 2.52
C PHE A 154 29.32 13.98 3.69
N LEU A 155 29.96 13.42 4.73
CA LEU A 155 30.46 14.15 5.91
C LEU A 155 31.93 13.84 6.25
N GLY A 156 32.77 13.57 5.24
CA GLY A 156 34.22 13.42 5.37
C GLY A 156 34.99 14.49 4.60
#